data_AF-A0A8T8X8Y2-F1
#
_entry.id   AF-A0A8T8X8Y2-F1
#
_cell.length_a   1.000
_cell.length_b   1.000
_cell.length_c   1.000
_cell.angle_alpha   90.00
_cell.angle_beta   90.00
_cell.angle_gamma   90.00
#
_symmetry.space_group_name_H-M   'P 1'
#
loop_
_entity.id
_entity.type
_entity.pdbx_description
1 polymer ?
#
loop_
_entity_poly.entity_id
_entity_poly.type
_entity_poly.pdbx_seq_one_letter_code
_entity_poly.pdbx_strand_id
1 'polypeptide(L)'
;MLGSELLLWRLQSILGFRGAGRSIQAQASADGNTVSRATAGGRRNHTVPGGLPILESLRKRSREESTTPRSMVLAGWASAVGHQLGRQTVAFGIVAAGRHGIPEGVVGSCLNFHPCTVQTNAGLRIEEISRTVQKEMAEAVAYEGCPLDAIQRVVTGGQPLFNSVVNYRKFDNVAQTARRSVEFKTESIRDLWAYAYFLGVEEVEDRLQVDFQWYEGRVDEACALRLLDLFIDSLGKLARQS
;
A
#
# COMPACT_ATOMS: atom_id res chain seq x y z
N MET A 1 27.61 11.62 0.51
CA MET A 1 27.02 12.97 0.44
C MET A 1 25.83 13.08 -0.52
N LEU A 2 25.74 12.26 -1.59
CA LEU A 2 24.60 12.24 -2.52
C LEU A 2 23.25 11.73 -1.94
N GLY A 3 23.27 10.89 -0.90
CA GLY A 3 22.04 10.29 -0.34
C GLY A 3 21.17 11.23 0.48
N SER A 4 21.74 12.28 1.09
CA SER A 4 20.98 13.24 1.92
C SER A 4 20.22 14.26 1.09
N GLU A 5 20.76 14.69 -0.06
CA GLU A 5 20.11 15.67 -0.94
C GLU A 5 18.92 15.06 -1.71
N LEU A 6 19.05 13.80 -2.14
CA LEU A 6 17.96 13.06 -2.76
C LEU A 6 16.83 12.74 -1.76
N LEU A 7 17.18 12.42 -0.50
CA LEU A 7 16.19 12.29 0.59
C LEU A 7 15.48 13.63 0.81
N LEU A 8 16.19 14.76 0.86
CA LEU A 8 15.59 16.08 1.03
C LEU A 8 14.70 16.49 -0.15
N TRP A 9 15.09 16.23 -1.40
CA TRP A 9 14.25 16.45 -2.58
C TRP A 9 12.99 15.57 -2.56
N ARG A 10 13.11 14.31 -2.10
CA ARG A 10 11.97 13.40 -1.96
C ARG A 10 11.03 13.85 -0.86
N LEU A 11 11.56 14.27 0.28
CA LEU A 11 10.79 14.89 1.36
C LEU A 11 10.11 16.16 0.83
N GLN A 12 10.75 16.96 -0.01
CA GLN A 12 10.13 18.13 -0.67
C GLN A 12 8.99 17.74 -1.62
N SER A 13 9.09 16.61 -2.32
CA SER A 13 8.00 16.07 -3.16
C SER A 13 6.81 15.61 -2.32
N ILE A 14 7.08 15.00 -1.17
CA ILE A 14 6.06 14.69 -0.15
C ILE A 14 5.51 15.98 0.48
N LEU A 15 6.34 17.00 0.75
CA LEU A 15 5.95 18.31 1.30
C LEU A 15 5.20 19.19 0.27
N GLY A 16 5.32 18.88 -1.03
CA GLY A 16 4.48 19.42 -2.10
C GLY A 16 2.99 19.08 -1.93
N PHE A 17 2.70 18.09 -1.07
CA PHE A 17 1.40 17.94 -0.39
C PHE A 17 1.20 19.11 0.58
N ARG A 18 0.82 20.29 0.05
CA ARG A 18 0.40 21.47 0.83
C ARG A 18 -0.98 21.31 1.51
N GLY A 19 -1.42 20.08 1.73
CA GLY A 19 -2.59 19.79 2.52
C GLY A 19 -2.13 19.24 3.86
N ALA A 20 -2.45 19.91 4.95
CA ALA A 20 -2.89 19.15 6.11
C ALA A 20 -4.03 18.28 5.59
N GLY A 21 -3.72 17.02 5.24
CA GLY A 21 -4.72 16.09 4.77
C GLY A 21 -5.80 16.13 5.82
N ARG A 22 -7.00 16.59 5.44
CA ARG A 22 -8.18 16.14 6.16
C ARG A 22 -8.18 14.64 5.94
N SER A 23 -7.48 13.96 6.83
CA SER A 23 -7.71 12.59 7.23
C SER A 23 -9.21 12.39 7.15
N ILE A 24 -9.63 11.26 6.57
CA ILE A 24 -11.02 10.83 6.72
C ILE A 24 -11.30 10.97 8.21
N GLN A 25 -12.18 11.91 8.58
CA GLN A 25 -12.42 12.25 9.98
C GLN A 25 -13.10 11.05 10.63
N ALA A 26 -12.30 10.11 11.11
CA ALA A 26 -12.51 9.52 12.40
C ALA A 26 -11.78 10.44 13.37
N GLN A 27 -12.48 11.01 14.35
CA GLN A 27 -11.87 11.75 15.45
C GLN A 27 -10.86 10.83 16.15
N ALA A 28 -9.60 10.91 15.74
CA ALA A 28 -8.47 10.35 16.47
C ALA A 28 -7.77 11.54 17.11
N SER A 29 -8.02 11.71 18.42
CA SER A 29 -7.39 12.73 19.25
C SER A 29 -5.87 12.63 19.10
N ALA A 30 -5.24 13.79 18.91
CA ALA A 30 -3.80 13.94 18.85
C ALA A 30 -3.24 13.81 20.27
N ASP A 31 -2.98 12.58 20.71
CA ASP A 31 -2.09 12.33 21.85
C ASP A 31 -1.06 11.29 21.44
N GLY A 32 0.18 11.77 21.34
CA GLY A 32 1.35 10.92 21.19
C GLY A 32 1.44 9.97 22.37
N ASN A 33 1.66 8.70 22.05
CA ASN A 33 2.05 7.67 23.00
C ASN A 33 1.04 7.44 24.15
N THR A 34 -0.13 6.89 23.83
CA THR A 34 -0.86 6.03 24.76
C THR A 34 -1.50 4.87 24.01
N VAL A 35 -0.91 3.69 24.17
CA VAL A 35 -1.57 2.41 23.91
C VAL A 35 -2.69 2.24 24.95
N SER A 36 -3.85 2.88 24.75
CA SER A 36 -5.09 2.61 25.52
C SER A 36 -6.32 3.24 24.89
N ARG A 37 -6.89 2.53 23.92
CA ARG A 37 -8.25 1.97 24.00
C ARG A 37 -8.42 1.19 22.72
N ALA A 38 -8.58 -0.13 22.86
CA ALA A 38 -9.16 -0.94 21.81
C ALA A 38 -10.38 -0.17 21.27
N THR A 39 -10.34 0.20 20.00
CA THR A 39 -11.54 0.53 19.26
C THR A 39 -12.48 -0.65 19.48
N ALA A 40 -13.67 -0.41 20.01
CA ALA A 40 -14.63 -1.47 20.35
C ALA A 40 -15.11 -2.28 19.12
N GLY A 41 -14.72 -1.87 17.91
CA GLY A 41 -14.93 -2.62 16.68
C GLY A 41 -13.74 -3.52 16.33
N GLY A 42 -14.05 -4.75 15.96
CA GLY A 42 -13.04 -5.72 15.51
C GLY A 42 -12.43 -5.36 14.16
N ARG A 43 -11.28 -5.95 13.84
CA ARG A 43 -10.73 -5.93 12.48
C ARG A 43 -11.66 -6.76 11.59
N ARG A 44 -12.15 -6.16 10.51
CA ARG A 44 -12.93 -6.82 9.48
C ARG A 44 -12.01 -7.14 8.30
N ASN A 45 -12.31 -8.24 7.62
CA ASN A 45 -11.61 -8.68 6.42
C ASN A 45 -12.63 -9.08 5.35
N HIS A 46 -12.36 -8.73 4.11
CA HIS A 46 -13.08 -9.20 2.95
C HIS A 46 -12.08 -9.73 1.92
N THR A 47 -12.17 -11.02 1.64
CA THR A 47 -11.37 -11.69 0.62
C THR A 47 -12.22 -11.83 -0.64
N VAL A 48 -11.68 -11.39 -1.79
CA VAL A 48 -12.37 -11.57 -3.07
C VAL A 48 -12.41 -13.07 -3.41
N PRO A 49 -13.60 -13.70 -3.48
CA PRO A 49 -13.70 -15.14 -3.67
C PRO A 49 -13.09 -15.58 -5.00
N GLY A 50 -12.22 -16.60 -4.94
CA GLY A 50 -11.60 -17.21 -6.13
C GLY A 50 -10.59 -16.33 -6.88
N GLY A 51 -10.23 -15.15 -6.34
CA GLY A 51 -9.28 -14.22 -6.94
C GLY A 51 -9.74 -13.61 -8.27
N LEU A 52 -9.12 -12.50 -8.65
CA LEU A 52 -9.41 -11.82 -9.91
C LEU A 52 -8.69 -12.52 -11.08
N PRO A 53 -9.40 -13.01 -12.11
CA PRO A 53 -8.80 -13.70 -13.27
C PRO A 53 -8.27 -12.69 -14.31
N ILE A 54 -7.46 -11.73 -13.86
CA ILE A 54 -6.96 -10.62 -14.69
C ILE A 54 -5.42 -10.54 -14.72
N LEU A 55 -4.73 -11.45 -14.05
CA LEU A 55 -3.29 -11.38 -13.87
C LEU A 55 -2.54 -11.47 -15.22
N GLU A 56 -2.95 -12.37 -16.10
CA GLU A 56 -2.33 -12.50 -17.43
C GLU A 56 -2.50 -11.23 -18.28
N SER A 57 -3.72 -10.67 -18.32
CA SER A 57 -4.00 -9.42 -19.02
C SER A 57 -3.21 -8.26 -18.42
N LEU A 58 -3.11 -8.16 -17.09
CA LEU A 58 -2.28 -7.16 -16.43
C LEU A 58 -0.80 -7.32 -16.75
N ARG A 59 -0.28 -8.56 -16.77
CA ARG A 59 1.11 -8.83 -17.19
C ARG A 59 1.36 -8.45 -18.65
N LYS A 60 0.40 -8.71 -19.55
CA LYS A 60 0.48 -8.30 -20.95
C LYS A 60 0.52 -6.77 -21.05
N ARG A 61 -0.43 -6.09 -20.40
CA ARG A 61 -0.53 -4.64 -20.41
C ARG A 61 0.70 -3.97 -19.79
N SER A 62 1.21 -4.52 -18.69
CA SER A 62 2.38 -3.97 -18.02
C SER A 62 3.59 -4.03 -18.95
N ARG A 63 3.77 -5.10 -19.73
CA ARG A 63 4.83 -5.18 -20.76
C ARG A 63 4.65 -4.13 -21.85
N GLU A 64 3.44 -3.96 -22.38
CA GLU A 64 3.14 -2.96 -23.42
C GLU A 64 3.44 -1.53 -22.94
N GLU A 65 3.12 -1.22 -21.69
CA GLU A 65 3.31 0.11 -21.10
C GLU A 65 4.68 0.29 -20.42
N SER A 66 5.59 -0.70 -20.53
CA SER A 66 6.90 -0.73 -19.86
C SER A 66 6.82 -0.54 -18.33
N THR A 67 5.81 -1.15 -17.72
CA THR A 67 5.53 -1.14 -16.28
C THR A 67 5.44 -2.56 -15.69
N THR A 68 5.13 -2.66 -14.40
CA THR A 68 4.97 -3.94 -13.68
C THR A 68 3.52 -4.14 -13.22
N PRO A 69 3.08 -5.39 -13.03
CA PRO A 69 1.76 -5.65 -12.45
C PRO A 69 1.60 -4.99 -11.07
N ARG A 70 2.69 -4.94 -10.28
CA ARG A 70 2.72 -4.23 -8.99
C ARG A 70 2.40 -2.74 -9.14
N SER A 71 3.05 -2.03 -10.07
CA SER A 71 2.79 -0.60 -10.23
C SER A 71 1.40 -0.31 -10.78
N MET A 72 0.84 -1.19 -11.62
CA MET A 72 -0.56 -1.12 -12.06
C MET A 72 -1.55 -1.30 -10.91
N VAL A 73 -1.27 -2.25 -10.00
CA VAL A 73 -2.09 -2.45 -8.79
C VAL A 73 -2.08 -1.22 -7.89
N LEU A 74 -0.90 -0.65 -7.64
CA LEU A 74 -0.76 0.55 -6.82
C LEU A 74 -1.42 1.77 -7.47
N ALA A 75 -1.35 1.90 -8.80
CA ALA A 75 -2.05 2.93 -9.55
C ALA A 75 -3.58 2.77 -9.49
N GLY A 76 -4.08 1.54 -9.59
CA GLY A 76 -5.50 1.23 -9.39
C GLY A 76 -5.99 1.61 -8.00
N TRP A 77 -5.19 1.33 -6.96
CA TRP A 77 -5.49 1.76 -5.59
C TRP A 77 -5.52 3.29 -5.47
N ALA A 78 -4.49 3.97 -5.98
CA ALA A 78 -4.43 5.42 -5.97
C ALA A 78 -5.66 6.04 -6.64
N SER A 79 -6.05 5.53 -7.82
CA SER A 79 -7.22 5.98 -8.57
C SER A 79 -8.51 5.78 -7.78
N ALA A 80 -8.71 4.60 -7.18
CA ALA A 80 -9.89 4.30 -6.37
C ALA A 80 -10.03 5.21 -5.15
N VAL A 81 -8.93 5.42 -4.40
CA VAL A 81 -8.90 6.33 -3.24
C VAL A 81 -9.14 7.78 -3.68
N GLY A 82 -8.49 8.22 -4.76
CA GLY A 82 -8.66 9.57 -5.31
C GLY A 82 -10.10 9.84 -5.73
N HIS A 83 -10.72 8.87 -6.40
CA HIS A 83 -12.12 8.93 -6.80
C HIS A 83 -13.06 8.99 -5.59
N GLN A 84 -12.90 8.08 -4.62
CA GLN A 84 -13.76 8.03 -3.44
C GLN A 84 -13.64 9.29 -2.56
N LEU A 85 -12.45 9.88 -2.47
CA LEU A 85 -12.21 11.07 -1.65
C LEU A 85 -12.39 12.39 -2.42
N GLY A 86 -12.63 12.36 -3.73
CA GLY A 86 -12.63 13.55 -4.59
C GLY A 86 -11.28 14.29 -4.56
N ARG A 87 -10.16 13.57 -4.43
CA ARG A 87 -8.82 14.14 -4.31
C ARG A 87 -8.01 13.94 -5.59
N GLN A 88 -7.26 14.97 -5.93
CA GLN A 88 -6.34 15.03 -7.07
C GLN A 88 -4.93 14.53 -6.73
N THR A 89 -4.62 14.38 -5.45
CA THR A 89 -3.38 13.80 -4.95
C THR A 89 -3.70 12.93 -3.74
N VAL A 90 -3.16 11.73 -3.71
CA VAL A 90 -3.36 10.77 -2.62
C VAL A 90 -2.02 10.25 -2.09
N ALA A 91 -1.99 9.88 -0.82
CA ALA A 91 -0.84 9.24 -0.19
C ALA A 91 -1.24 7.93 0.49
N PHE A 92 -0.43 6.89 0.31
CA PHE A 92 -0.62 5.59 0.94
C PHE A 92 0.74 4.92 1.21
N GLY A 93 0.77 4.01 2.16
CA GLY A 93 1.96 3.22 2.48
C GLY A 93 2.09 2.02 1.55
N ILE A 94 3.31 1.74 1.12
CA ILE A 94 3.67 0.51 0.41
C ILE A 94 4.50 -0.35 1.35
N VAL A 95 4.12 -1.61 1.53
CA VAL A 95 4.95 -2.56 2.30
C VAL A 95 6.22 -2.90 1.50
N ALA A 96 7.37 -2.71 2.14
CA ALA A 96 8.65 -3.21 1.68
C ALA A 96 9.17 -4.28 2.64
N ALA A 97 9.91 -5.23 2.07
CA ALA A 97 10.56 -6.27 2.85
C ALA A 97 11.64 -5.70 3.79
N GLY A 98 12.18 -4.51 3.47
CA GLY A 98 13.23 -3.80 4.21
C GLY A 98 14.50 -4.63 4.41
N ARG A 99 14.76 -5.57 3.48
CA ARG A 99 15.91 -6.47 3.51
C ARG A 99 17.10 -5.98 2.70
N HIS A 100 16.98 -4.84 2.03
CA HIS A 100 18.10 -4.25 1.30
C HIS A 100 19.26 -3.94 2.27
N GLY A 101 20.42 -4.57 2.05
CA GLY A 101 21.58 -4.43 2.93
C GLY A 101 21.58 -5.30 4.20
N ILE A 102 20.57 -6.13 4.41
CA ILE A 102 20.54 -7.10 5.51
C ILE A 102 21.16 -8.43 5.04
N PRO A 103 22.14 -9.00 5.78
CA PRO A 103 22.73 -10.28 5.44
C PRO A 103 21.70 -11.41 5.36
N GLU A 104 21.94 -12.39 4.49
CA GLU A 104 21.14 -13.61 4.45
C GLU A 104 21.21 -14.35 5.80
N GLY A 105 20.07 -14.86 6.28
CA GLY A 105 19.99 -15.62 7.53
C GLY A 105 19.61 -14.82 8.79
N VAL A 106 19.42 -13.50 8.70
CA VAL A 106 18.91 -12.71 9.84
C VAL A 106 17.42 -12.99 10.08
N VAL A 107 17.09 -13.38 11.31
CA VAL A 107 15.72 -13.66 11.78
C VAL A 107 15.18 -12.44 12.52
N GLY A 108 14.15 -11.80 11.97
CA GLY A 108 13.48 -10.63 12.56
C GLY A 108 12.54 -9.91 11.58
N SER A 109 11.64 -9.06 12.08
CA SER A 109 10.76 -8.24 11.24
C SER A 109 11.57 -7.12 10.60
N CYS A 110 11.92 -7.29 9.33
CA CYS A 110 12.57 -6.25 8.52
C CYS A 110 11.54 -5.38 7.79
N LEU A 111 10.24 -5.61 8.01
CA LEU A 111 9.18 -4.91 7.29
C LEU A 111 9.29 -3.40 7.52
N ASN A 112 9.19 -2.65 6.42
CA ASN A 112 9.13 -1.20 6.44
C ASN A 112 7.97 -0.72 5.54
N PHE A 113 7.54 0.51 5.74
CA PHE A 113 6.53 1.16 4.91
C PHE A 113 7.12 2.36 4.20
N HIS A 114 6.92 2.43 2.88
CA HIS A 114 7.29 3.60 2.10
C HIS A 114 6.06 4.45 1.80
N PRO A 115 6.06 5.76 2.15
CA PRO A 115 5.04 6.67 1.67
C PRO A 115 5.16 6.81 0.15
N CYS A 116 4.07 6.53 -0.55
CA CYS A 116 3.89 6.81 -1.97
C CYS A 116 2.86 7.92 -2.12
N THR A 117 3.18 8.96 -2.88
CA THR A 117 2.30 10.10 -3.11
C THR A 117 2.08 10.25 -4.60
N VAL A 118 0.84 10.22 -5.03
CA VAL A 118 0.51 10.08 -6.45
C VAL A 118 -0.57 11.07 -6.85
N GLN A 119 -0.41 11.70 -8.01
CA GLN A 119 -1.45 12.53 -8.61
C GLN A 119 -2.49 11.65 -9.31
N THR A 120 -3.77 11.94 -9.07
CA THR A 120 -4.94 11.17 -9.51
C THR A 120 -5.98 12.09 -10.18
N ASN A 121 -5.51 13.12 -10.89
CA ASN A 121 -6.37 14.04 -11.63
C ASN A 121 -7.30 13.28 -12.59
N ALA A 122 -8.53 13.75 -12.75
CA ALA A 122 -9.57 13.08 -13.54
C ALA A 122 -9.21 12.85 -15.03
N GLY A 123 -8.19 13.54 -15.55
CA GLY A 123 -7.69 13.37 -16.91
C GLY A 123 -6.50 12.40 -17.07
N LEU A 124 -5.93 11.90 -15.97
CA LEU A 124 -4.79 10.98 -16.04
C LEU A 124 -5.26 9.55 -16.27
N ARG A 125 -4.64 8.89 -17.24
CA ARG A 125 -4.85 7.46 -17.47
C ARG A 125 -4.12 6.65 -16.40
N ILE A 126 -4.68 5.50 -16.01
CA ILE A 126 -4.10 4.68 -14.94
C ILE A 126 -2.70 4.16 -15.33
N GLU A 127 -2.42 4.00 -16.63
CA GLU A 127 -1.08 3.67 -17.15
C GLU A 127 -0.05 4.79 -16.93
N GLU A 128 -0.49 6.05 -16.96
CA GLU A 128 0.38 7.19 -16.65
C GLU A 128 0.69 7.22 -15.15
N ILE A 129 -0.32 6.95 -14.33
CA ILE A 129 -0.19 6.80 -12.89
C ILE A 129 0.77 5.64 -12.56
N SER A 130 0.65 4.50 -13.25
CA SER A 130 1.49 3.32 -12.99
C SER A 130 2.96 3.53 -13.35
N ARG A 131 3.26 4.30 -14.41
CA ARG A 131 4.64 4.72 -14.72
C ARG A 131 5.22 5.62 -13.63
N THR A 132 4.46 6.61 -13.16
CA THR A 132 4.90 7.49 -12.07
C THR A 132 5.18 6.66 -10.82
N VAL A 133 4.24 5.80 -10.42
CA VAL A 133 4.42 4.92 -9.24
C VAL A 133 5.62 4.01 -9.38
N GLN A 134 5.84 3.40 -10.54
CA GLN A 134 7.02 2.56 -10.77
C GLN A 134 8.33 3.32 -10.61
N LYS A 135 8.40 4.55 -11.15
CA LYS A 135 9.56 5.43 -10.97
C LYS A 135 9.76 5.75 -9.49
N GLU A 136 8.70 6.11 -8.77
CA GLU A 136 8.78 6.38 -7.33
C GLU A 136 9.31 5.17 -6.54
N MET A 137 8.83 3.98 -6.87
CA MET A 137 9.26 2.74 -6.24
C MET A 137 10.73 2.45 -6.50
N ALA A 138 11.21 2.63 -7.73
CA ALA A 138 12.61 2.42 -8.08
C ALA A 138 13.54 3.39 -7.33
N GLU A 139 13.13 4.64 -7.19
CA GLU A 139 13.87 5.65 -6.41
C GLU A 139 13.83 5.37 -4.90
N ALA A 140 12.74 4.79 -4.40
CA ALA A 140 12.57 4.47 -2.98
C ALA A 140 13.50 3.34 -2.50
N VAL A 141 14.01 2.48 -3.39
CA VAL A 141 14.93 1.37 -3.04
C VAL A 141 16.16 1.89 -2.28
N ALA A 142 16.69 3.05 -2.66
CA ALA A 142 17.84 3.67 -2.00
C ALA A 142 17.59 4.05 -0.52
N TYR A 143 16.31 4.08 -0.10
CA TYR A 143 15.87 4.47 1.24
C TYR A 143 15.07 3.37 1.93
N GLU A 144 15.13 2.13 1.45
CA GLU A 144 14.35 1.02 2.01
C GLU A 144 14.58 0.79 3.51
N GLY A 145 15.78 1.14 4.01
CA GLY A 145 16.14 1.05 5.42
C GLY A 145 15.74 2.26 6.29
N CYS A 146 15.13 3.30 5.71
CA CYS A 146 14.75 4.51 6.47
C CYS A 146 13.48 4.26 7.29
N PRO A 147 13.51 4.37 8.63
CA PRO A 147 12.32 4.15 9.46
C PRO A 147 11.20 5.16 9.14
N LEU A 148 9.95 4.68 9.05
CA LEU A 148 8.79 5.55 8.75
C LEU A 148 8.61 6.68 9.77
N ASP A 149 8.88 6.44 11.05
CA ASP A 149 8.75 7.44 12.12
C ASP A 149 9.77 8.59 11.95
N ALA A 150 10.97 8.29 11.46
CA ALA A 150 11.96 9.30 11.11
C ALA A 150 11.46 10.18 9.94
N ILE A 151 10.85 9.57 8.92
CA ILE A 151 10.24 10.31 7.80
C ILE A 151 9.10 11.18 8.31
N GLN A 152 8.19 10.65 9.12
CA GLN A 152 7.06 11.40 9.70
C GLN A 152 7.54 12.58 10.56
N ARG A 153 8.57 12.39 11.40
CA ARG A 153 9.11 13.48 12.22
C ARG A 153 9.60 14.65 11.38
N VAL A 154 10.27 14.37 10.25
CA VAL A 154 10.81 15.40 9.37
C VAL A 154 9.73 16.07 8.51
N VAL A 155 8.76 15.30 8.00
CA VAL A 155 7.74 15.83 7.07
C VAL A 155 6.57 16.50 7.79
N THR A 156 6.05 15.88 8.85
CA THR A 156 4.77 16.26 9.46
C THR A 156 4.88 16.56 10.96
N GLY A 157 6.10 16.59 11.50
CA GLY A 157 6.31 16.72 12.95
C GLY A 157 5.84 15.50 13.74
N GLY A 158 5.77 14.32 13.10
CA GLY A 158 5.39 13.06 13.74
C GLY A 158 3.93 12.66 13.57
N GLN A 159 3.16 13.39 12.77
CA GLN A 159 1.79 12.99 12.42
C GLN A 159 1.78 11.89 11.33
N PRO A 160 0.81 10.97 11.33
CA PRO A 160 0.71 9.95 10.30
C PRO A 160 0.62 10.54 8.87
N LEU A 161 1.45 10.05 7.95
CA LEU A 161 1.49 10.48 6.55
C LEU A 161 0.34 9.92 5.71
N PHE A 162 -0.16 8.75 6.08
CA PHE A 162 -1.20 8.03 5.38
C PHE A 162 -1.99 7.16 6.36
N ASN A 163 -3.21 6.80 5.98
CA ASN A 163 -4.10 5.93 6.75
C ASN A 163 -4.47 4.64 5.99
N SER A 164 -3.89 4.42 4.81
CA SER A 164 -4.06 3.21 4.02
C SER A 164 -2.72 2.62 3.61
N VAL A 165 -2.67 1.29 3.51
CA VAL A 165 -1.48 0.54 3.11
C VAL A 165 -1.83 -0.48 2.03
N VAL A 166 -0.94 -0.63 1.06
CA VAL A 166 -1.00 -1.69 0.05
C VAL A 166 0.21 -2.61 0.18
N ASN A 167 -0.05 -3.91 0.28
CA ASN A 167 0.96 -4.96 0.27
C ASN A 167 0.79 -5.81 -0.99
N TYR A 168 1.72 -5.69 -1.93
CA TYR A 168 1.74 -6.52 -3.13
C TYR A 168 2.80 -7.60 -2.99
N ARG A 169 2.38 -8.86 -3.07
CA ARG A 169 3.27 -10.03 -2.96
C ARG A 169 3.22 -10.84 -4.24
N LYS A 170 4.41 -11.16 -4.74
CA LYS A 170 4.62 -12.20 -5.74
C LYS A 170 5.39 -13.31 -5.06
N PHE A 171 4.79 -14.50 -4.99
CA PHE A 171 5.54 -15.69 -4.59
C PHE A 171 6.12 -16.31 -5.86
N ASP A 172 7.45 -16.42 -5.93
CA ASP A 172 8.05 -17.30 -6.92
C ASP A 172 7.79 -18.75 -6.49
N ASN A 173 7.55 -19.66 -7.44
CA ASN A 173 7.25 -21.08 -7.21
C ASN A 173 8.28 -21.86 -6.37
N VAL A 174 9.37 -21.22 -5.94
CA VAL A 174 10.40 -21.76 -5.04
C VAL A 174 9.84 -22.09 -3.64
N ALA A 175 8.66 -21.58 -3.26
CA ALA A 175 7.99 -21.96 -2.03
C ALA A 175 7.50 -23.42 -1.98
N GLN A 176 7.46 -24.16 -3.11
CA GLN A 176 7.15 -25.59 -3.11
C GLN A 176 8.29 -26.49 -2.57
N THR A 177 9.48 -25.95 -2.26
CA THR A 177 10.60 -26.77 -1.76
C THR A 177 10.65 -26.90 -0.22
N ALA A 178 9.75 -26.25 0.54
CA ALA A 178 9.72 -26.39 2.00
C ALA A 178 8.87 -27.61 2.43
N ARG A 179 9.42 -28.82 2.25
CA ARG A 179 8.86 -30.10 2.77
C ARG A 179 8.99 -30.27 4.31
N ARG A 180 8.94 -29.18 5.07
CA ARG A 180 8.83 -29.17 6.53
C ARG A 180 7.84 -28.10 6.94
N SER A 181 6.59 -28.51 7.14
CA SER A 181 5.54 -27.63 7.66
C SER A 181 5.83 -27.32 9.12
N VAL A 182 6.34 -26.13 9.39
CA VAL A 182 6.28 -25.54 10.74
C VAL A 182 4.90 -24.93 10.88
N GLU A 183 4.08 -25.47 11.78
CA GLU A 183 2.79 -24.89 12.11
C GLU A 183 2.99 -23.77 13.12
N PHE A 184 2.80 -22.53 12.69
CA PHE A 184 2.79 -21.39 13.57
C PHE A 184 1.38 -21.19 14.10
N LYS A 185 1.16 -21.49 15.39
CA LYS A 185 -0.09 -21.13 16.05
C LYS A 185 -0.03 -19.67 16.47
N THR A 186 -0.95 -18.87 15.96
CA THR A 186 -1.05 -17.47 16.36
C THR A 186 -1.61 -17.39 17.77
N GLU A 187 -0.78 -17.00 18.75
CA GLU A 187 -1.23 -16.84 20.15
C GLU A 187 -2.04 -15.56 20.36
N SER A 188 -1.57 -14.44 19.79
CA SER A 188 -2.32 -13.18 19.78
C SER A 188 -1.83 -12.29 18.65
N ILE A 189 -2.77 -11.64 17.97
CA ILE A 189 -2.46 -10.57 17.03
C ILE A 189 -2.68 -9.27 17.78
N ARG A 190 -1.60 -8.62 18.23
CA ARG A 190 -1.65 -7.18 18.47
C ARG A 190 -1.35 -6.52 17.14
N ASP A 191 -2.36 -5.91 16.54
CA ASP A 191 -2.17 -5.20 15.28
C ASP A 191 -1.49 -3.85 15.61
N LEU A 192 -0.15 -3.89 15.67
CA LEU A 192 0.68 -2.74 16.01
C LEU A 192 0.65 -1.66 14.91
N TRP A 193 0.06 -1.98 13.75
CA TRP A 193 -0.04 -1.10 12.58
C TRP A 193 -1.48 -0.97 12.10
N ALA A 194 -2.39 -0.65 13.04
CA ALA A 194 -3.81 -0.44 12.75
C ALA A 194 -4.07 0.81 11.86
N TYR A 195 -3.77 0.70 10.57
CA TYR A 195 -4.20 1.64 9.54
C TYR A 195 -5.70 1.51 9.29
N ALA A 196 -6.35 2.56 8.79
CA ALA A 196 -7.79 2.52 8.50
C ALA A 196 -8.12 1.48 7.43
N TYR A 197 -7.22 1.31 6.45
CA TYR A 197 -7.32 0.33 5.38
C TYR A 197 -6.02 -0.44 5.20
N PHE A 198 -6.11 -1.73 4.96
CA PHE A 198 -5.00 -2.56 4.50
C PHE A 198 -5.45 -3.41 3.32
N LEU A 199 -4.81 -3.22 2.16
CA LEU A 199 -5.06 -3.99 0.95
C LEU A 199 -3.89 -4.96 0.72
N GLY A 200 -4.15 -6.25 0.89
CA GLY A 200 -3.27 -7.33 0.47
C GLY A 200 -3.62 -7.75 -0.96
N VAL A 201 -2.62 -7.79 -1.84
CA VAL A 201 -2.73 -8.34 -3.19
C VAL A 201 -1.63 -9.35 -3.38
N GLU A 202 -1.99 -10.54 -3.84
CA GLU A 202 -1.08 -11.65 -4.03
C GLU A 202 -1.26 -12.29 -5.40
N GLU A 203 -0.15 -12.51 -6.11
CA GLU A 203 -0.14 -13.36 -7.30
C GLU A 203 -0.17 -14.83 -6.85
N VAL A 204 -1.30 -15.51 -7.11
CA VAL A 204 -1.50 -16.94 -6.84
C VAL A 204 -1.89 -17.62 -8.14
N GLU A 205 -1.04 -18.53 -8.63
CA GLU A 205 -1.19 -19.15 -9.94
C GLU A 205 -1.35 -18.07 -11.04
N ASP A 206 -2.48 -18.06 -11.76
CA ASP A 206 -2.82 -17.09 -12.80
C ASP A 206 -3.86 -16.06 -12.35
N ARG A 207 -3.97 -15.84 -11.04
CA ARG A 207 -4.97 -14.96 -10.42
C ARG A 207 -4.35 -13.96 -9.46
N LEU A 208 -5.05 -12.84 -9.30
CA LEU A 208 -4.76 -11.88 -8.22
C LEU A 208 -5.71 -12.14 -7.06
N GLN A 209 -5.18 -12.73 -5.99
CA GLN A 209 -5.89 -12.84 -4.72
C GLN A 209 -5.90 -11.46 -4.05
N VAL A 210 -7.05 -11.03 -3.56
CA VAL A 210 -7.23 -9.72 -2.94
C VAL A 210 -7.89 -9.88 -1.58
N ASP A 211 -7.21 -9.38 -0.54
CA ASP A 211 -7.67 -9.34 0.84
C ASP A 211 -7.73 -7.89 1.30
N PHE A 212 -8.90 -7.46 1.75
CA PHE A 212 -9.12 -6.08 2.15
C PHE A 212 -9.59 -5.98 3.60
N GLN A 213 -8.84 -5.25 4.41
CA GLN A 213 -9.07 -5.15 5.85
C GLN A 213 -9.34 -3.71 6.27
N TRP A 214 -10.24 -3.55 7.23
CA TRP A 214 -10.56 -2.27 7.87
C TRP A 214 -10.95 -2.50 9.34
N TYR A 215 -11.06 -1.41 10.08
CA TYR A 215 -11.47 -1.44 11.49
C TYR A 215 -12.88 -0.92 11.65
N GLU A 216 -13.73 -1.74 12.26
CA GLU A 216 -15.06 -1.33 12.67
C GLU A 216 -14.98 -0.17 13.67
N GLY A 217 -15.89 0.80 13.53
CA GLY A 217 -15.87 2.05 14.29
C GLY A 217 -14.86 3.11 13.78
N ARG A 218 -13.97 2.78 12.84
CA ARG A 218 -13.14 3.76 12.11
C ARG A 218 -13.62 3.98 10.69
N VAL A 219 -14.11 2.92 10.05
CA VAL A 219 -14.60 2.92 8.68
C VAL A 219 -15.93 2.18 8.62
N ASP A 220 -16.92 2.80 7.97
CA ASP A 220 -18.20 2.17 7.64
C ASP A 220 -18.00 1.06 6.59
N GLU A 221 -18.66 -0.09 6.78
CA GLU A 221 -18.50 -1.26 5.90
C GLU A 221 -18.90 -0.97 4.46
N ALA A 222 -20.00 -0.24 4.24
CA ALA A 222 -20.40 0.12 2.88
C ALA A 222 -19.36 1.06 2.23
N CYS A 223 -18.71 1.93 3.01
CA CYS A 223 -17.60 2.77 2.54
C CYS A 223 -16.36 1.95 2.15
N ALA A 224 -16.03 0.93 2.93
CA ALA A 224 -14.93 0.02 2.63
C ALA A 224 -15.20 -0.80 1.36
N LEU A 225 -16.38 -1.39 1.24
CA LEU A 225 -16.73 -2.22 0.09
C LEU A 225 -16.82 -1.39 -1.21
N ARG A 226 -17.36 -0.17 -1.16
CA ARG A 226 -17.32 0.74 -2.32
C ARG A 226 -15.90 1.05 -2.80
N LEU A 227 -14.95 1.21 -1.87
CA LEU A 227 -13.56 1.46 -2.22
C LEU A 227 -12.94 0.25 -2.91
N LEU A 228 -13.25 -0.94 -2.41
CA LEU A 228 -12.81 -2.21 -3.01
C LEU A 228 -13.40 -2.37 -4.43
N ASP A 229 -14.68 -2.09 -4.62
CA ASP A 229 -15.34 -2.16 -5.94
C ASP A 229 -14.68 -1.19 -6.93
N LEU A 230 -14.42 0.06 -6.52
CA LEU A 230 -13.71 1.04 -7.34
C LEU A 230 -12.30 0.57 -7.74
N PHE A 231 -11.60 -0.09 -6.82
CA PHE A 231 -10.29 -0.67 -7.07
C PHE A 231 -10.36 -1.81 -8.10
N ILE A 232 -11.28 -2.75 -7.90
CA ILE A 232 -11.49 -3.89 -8.81
C ILE A 232 -11.87 -3.39 -10.21
N ASP A 233 -12.78 -2.43 -10.29
CA ASP A 233 -13.21 -1.82 -11.55
C ASP A 233 -12.06 -1.13 -12.28
N SER A 234 -11.20 -0.43 -11.53
CA SER A 234 -10.01 0.23 -12.07
C SER A 234 -9.03 -0.77 -12.67
N LEU A 235 -8.80 -1.90 -12.00
CA LEU A 235 -7.98 -3.00 -12.54
C LEU A 235 -8.63 -3.69 -13.73
N GLY A 236 -9.94 -3.91 -13.69
CA GLY A 236 -10.70 -4.49 -14.78
C GLY A 236 -10.64 -3.62 -16.04
N LYS A 237 -10.67 -2.29 -15.90
CA LYS A 237 -10.50 -1.35 -17.03
C LYS A 237 -9.11 -1.44 -17.63
N LEU A 238 -8.05 -1.46 -16.82
CA LEU A 238 -6.68 -1.66 -17.28
C LEU A 238 -6.51 -2.98 -18.04
N ALA A 239 -7.13 -4.05 -17.56
CA ALA A 239 -7.02 -5.39 -18.15
C ALA A 239 -7.78 -5.55 -19.48
N ARG A 240 -8.77 -4.70 -19.77
CA ARG A 240 -9.67 -4.82 -20.94
C ARG A 240 -9.26 -3.96 -22.15
N GLN A 241 -8.47 -2.91 -21.98
CA GLN A 241 -8.06 -2.05 -23.08
C GLN A 241 -7.03 -2.79 -23.97
N SER A 242 -7.51 -3.32 -25.10
CA SER A 242 -6.73 -3.96 -26.18
C SER A 242 -7.06 -3.31 -27.51
#